data_AF-A0A355H7X5-F1
#
_entry.id   AF-A0A355H7X5-F1
#
_cell.length_a   1.000
_cell.length_b   1.000
_cell.length_c   1.000
_cell.angle_alpha   90.00
_cell.angle_beta   90.00
_cell.angle_gamma   90.00
#
_symmetry.space_group_name_H-M   'P 1'
#
loop_
_entity.id
_entity.type
_entity.pdbx_description
1 polymer ?
#
loop_
_entity_poly.entity_id
_entity_poly.type
_entity_poly.pdbx_seq_one_letter_code
_entity_poly.pdbx_strand_id
1 'polypeptide(L)'
;ARMQVKVQSDVLASRFRGMHSQLKGLRNEINGRLVATINQVNELGQKVAELNKQINSFEGGGQRIANDMRDARNQAIEDLSELVDVNSFEDPNGRTTVIIGRDWTLVEGNNRYQLEGKMKGGELGMLNIDGVSTNDNRRDLTRIFREGEMSEMLRMRDDTIVEYQKNLDEIAFSLAGKVNKLHATGTGINSASEMMKSTFGLNSAALNQPLPFLKDGIFQLHLVDPHNEILETYEIEIQAGKDTLPDIVQRLNQTINDPGLLRASIEGDGSLLLQSGSNYKFIFGEDQSSIAQVLGLNSFFDTLKGAEDIQLSRHIIENTNNISTGKDLIPGDNRVALEIAKLQTR
;
A
#
# COMPACT_ATOMS: atom_id res chain seq x y z
N ALA A 1 -8.94 30.28 12.43
CA ALA A 1 -7.97 29.25 12.90
C ALA A 1 -8.37 27.84 12.45
N ARG A 2 -9.42 27.21 13.01
CA ARG A 2 -9.81 25.81 12.66
C ARG A 2 -10.01 25.56 11.16
N MET A 3 -10.71 26.46 10.47
CA MET A 3 -10.87 26.38 9.01
C MET A 3 -9.53 26.39 8.27
N GLN A 4 -8.58 27.22 8.71
CA GLN A 4 -7.25 27.26 8.13
C GLN A 4 -6.48 25.96 8.37
N VAL A 5 -6.57 25.39 9.58
CA VAL A 5 -5.97 24.07 9.90
C VAL A 5 -6.55 22.99 8.99
N LYS A 6 -7.87 22.92 8.84
CA LYS A 6 -8.53 21.99 7.90
C LYS A 6 -8.01 22.15 6.47
N VAL A 7 -7.94 23.37 5.95
CA VAL A 7 -7.42 23.60 4.58
C VAL A 7 -5.98 23.12 4.45
N GLN A 8 -5.10 23.50 5.39
CA GLN A 8 -3.68 23.13 5.30
C GLN A 8 -3.46 21.63 5.45
N SER A 9 -4.21 20.97 6.33
CA SER A 9 -4.15 19.51 6.50
C SER A 9 -4.69 18.76 5.29
N ASP A 10 -5.72 19.27 4.63
CA ASP A 10 -6.23 18.69 3.37
C ASP A 10 -5.21 18.83 2.22
N VAL A 11 -4.53 19.99 2.13
CA VAL A 11 -3.41 20.18 1.19
C VAL A 11 -2.28 19.20 1.49
N LEU A 12 -1.92 19.00 2.75
CA LEU A 12 -0.88 18.05 3.16
C LEU A 12 -1.25 16.62 2.76
N ALA A 13 -2.46 16.16 3.11
CA ALA A 13 -2.94 14.82 2.74
C ALA A 13 -2.97 14.64 1.21
N SER A 14 -3.41 15.67 0.47
CA SER A 14 -3.41 15.66 -0.99
C SER A 14 -2.01 15.55 -1.60
N ARG A 15 -0.99 16.14 -0.96
CA ARG A 15 0.41 15.99 -1.39
C ARG A 15 0.92 14.57 -1.22
N PHE A 16 0.62 13.91 -0.11
CA PHE A 16 0.96 12.49 0.08
C PHE A 16 0.34 11.62 -1.02
N ARG A 17 -0.96 11.76 -1.27
CA ARG A 17 -1.65 11.02 -2.33
C ARG A 17 -1.08 11.32 -3.71
N GLY A 18 -0.71 12.58 -3.97
CA GLY A 18 -0.05 13.01 -5.21
C GLY A 18 1.32 12.35 -5.41
N MET A 19 2.17 12.34 -4.39
CA MET A 19 3.48 11.69 -4.44
C MET A 19 3.35 10.17 -4.64
N HIS A 20 2.43 9.52 -3.90
CA HIS A 20 2.16 8.09 -4.07
C HIS A 20 1.67 7.78 -5.50
N SER A 21 0.77 8.62 -6.05
CA SER A 21 0.28 8.49 -7.43
C SER A 21 1.39 8.65 -8.48
N GLN A 22 2.35 9.55 -8.26
CA GLN A 22 3.51 9.71 -9.14
C GLN A 22 4.38 8.45 -9.17
N LEU A 23 4.69 7.87 -8.01
CA LEU A 23 5.45 6.61 -7.92
C LEU A 23 4.72 5.45 -8.61
N LYS A 24 3.41 5.35 -8.41
CA LYS A 24 2.56 4.37 -9.12
C LYS A 24 2.58 4.60 -10.64
N GLY A 25 2.56 5.86 -11.07
CA GLY A 25 2.71 6.25 -12.47
C GLY A 25 4.03 5.78 -13.08
N LEU A 26 5.16 6.00 -12.39
CA LEU A 26 6.47 5.52 -12.83
C LEU A 26 6.51 4.00 -13.00
N ARG A 27 5.90 3.24 -12.08
CA ARG A 27 5.83 1.78 -12.20
C ARG A 27 5.02 1.33 -13.43
N ASN A 28 3.91 2.01 -13.72
CA ASN A 28 3.11 1.72 -14.91
C ASN A 28 3.87 2.06 -16.20
N GLU A 29 4.64 3.15 -16.20
CA GLU A 29 5.50 3.50 -17.33
C GLU A 29 6.57 2.42 -17.56
N ILE A 30 7.24 1.95 -16.50
CA ILE A 30 8.22 0.87 -16.59
C ILE A 30 7.57 -0.42 -17.09
N ASN A 31 6.35 -0.76 -16.64
CA ASN A 31 5.62 -1.91 -17.19
C ASN A 31 5.42 -1.79 -18.71
N GLY A 32 5.08 -0.60 -19.21
CA GLY A 32 4.96 -0.36 -20.65
C GLY A 32 6.29 -0.52 -21.39
N ARG A 33 7.39 0.02 -20.81
CA ARG A 33 8.74 -0.14 -21.37
C ARG A 33 9.18 -1.60 -21.41
N LEU A 34 8.94 -2.36 -20.34
CA LEU A 34 9.23 -3.80 -20.28
C LEU A 34 8.50 -4.58 -21.38
N VAL A 35 7.23 -4.25 -21.67
CA VAL A 35 6.51 -4.86 -22.81
C VAL A 35 7.20 -4.55 -24.14
N ALA A 36 7.63 -3.30 -24.35
CA ALA A 36 8.36 -2.92 -25.56
C ALA A 36 9.70 -3.66 -25.68
N THR A 37 10.47 -3.75 -24.59
CA THR A 37 11.75 -4.49 -24.55
C THR A 37 11.55 -5.98 -24.81
N ILE A 38 10.49 -6.59 -24.26
CA ILE A 38 10.13 -7.99 -24.58
C ILE A 38 9.90 -8.18 -26.08
N ASN A 39 9.20 -7.25 -26.74
CA ASN A 39 8.98 -7.31 -28.18
C ASN A 39 10.28 -7.17 -28.97
N GLN A 40 11.18 -6.28 -28.56
CA GLN A 40 12.50 -6.13 -29.19
C GLN A 40 13.37 -7.39 -29.03
N VAL A 41 13.43 -7.97 -27.83
CA VAL A 41 14.11 -9.25 -27.57
C VAL A 41 13.56 -10.35 -28.48
N ASN A 42 12.25 -10.40 -28.62
CA ASN A 42 11.55 -11.34 -29.47
C ASN A 42 11.89 -11.18 -30.96
N GLU A 43 11.94 -9.95 -31.46
CA GLU A 43 12.31 -9.62 -32.84
C GLU A 43 13.77 -9.95 -33.14
N LEU A 44 14.70 -9.60 -32.25
CA LEU A 44 16.12 -9.94 -32.37
C LEU A 44 16.35 -11.46 -32.35
N GLY A 45 15.69 -12.19 -31.45
CA GLY A 45 15.73 -13.64 -31.43
C GLY A 45 15.21 -14.26 -32.74
N GLN A 46 14.16 -13.68 -33.34
CA GLN A 46 13.64 -14.12 -34.62
C GLN A 46 14.63 -13.87 -35.76
N LYS A 47 15.29 -12.70 -35.76
CA LYS A 47 16.33 -12.35 -36.74
C LYS A 47 17.52 -13.31 -36.66
N VAL A 48 17.97 -13.66 -35.47
CA VAL A 48 19.05 -14.65 -35.26
C VAL A 48 18.64 -16.03 -35.78
N ALA A 49 17.43 -16.51 -35.47
CA ALA A 49 16.94 -17.80 -35.94
C ALA A 49 16.84 -17.88 -37.48
N GLU A 50 16.39 -16.79 -38.14
CA GLU A 50 16.32 -16.73 -39.60
C GLU A 50 17.72 -16.67 -40.23
N LEU A 51 18.65 -15.90 -39.65
CA LEU A 51 20.04 -15.87 -40.11
C LEU A 51 20.73 -17.23 -39.95
N ASN A 52 20.49 -17.93 -38.84
CA ASN A 52 20.97 -19.32 -38.67
C ASN A 52 20.48 -20.24 -39.78
N LYS A 53 19.20 -20.12 -40.17
CA LYS A 53 18.61 -20.92 -41.26
C LYS A 53 19.25 -20.60 -42.61
N GLN A 54 19.50 -19.32 -42.89
CA GLN A 54 20.13 -18.87 -44.14
C GLN A 54 21.60 -19.29 -44.22
N ILE A 55 22.37 -19.13 -43.14
CA ILE A 55 23.77 -19.58 -43.03
C ILE A 55 23.85 -21.08 -43.27
N ASN A 56 23.03 -21.87 -42.57
CA ASN A 56 23.00 -23.33 -42.73
C ASN A 56 22.67 -23.74 -44.18
N SER A 57 21.70 -23.07 -44.81
CA SER A 57 21.34 -23.32 -46.21
C SER A 57 22.44 -22.94 -47.21
N PHE A 58 23.22 -21.89 -46.92
CA PHE A 58 24.26 -21.38 -47.81
C PHE A 58 25.58 -22.15 -47.68
N GLU A 59 25.95 -22.51 -46.45
CA GLU A 59 27.19 -23.21 -46.12
C GLU A 59 27.06 -24.74 -46.25
N GLY A 60 25.83 -25.30 -46.26
CA GLY A 60 25.57 -26.74 -46.38
C GLY A 60 26.11 -27.43 -47.63
N GLY A 61 26.55 -26.66 -48.64
CA GLY A 61 27.25 -27.15 -49.83
C GLY A 61 28.79 -27.24 -49.71
N GLY A 62 29.37 -26.82 -48.58
CA GLY A 62 30.79 -27.00 -48.22
C GLY A 62 31.81 -26.10 -48.94
N GLN A 63 31.38 -25.22 -49.85
CA GLN A 63 32.30 -24.38 -50.66
C GLN A 63 32.19 -22.87 -50.41
N ARG A 64 31.28 -22.40 -49.55
CA ARG A 64 31.02 -20.97 -49.33
C ARG A 64 30.79 -20.69 -47.84
N ILE A 65 31.30 -19.56 -47.36
CA ILE A 65 31.07 -19.04 -46.01
C ILE A 65 30.18 -17.80 -46.13
N ALA A 66 29.14 -17.71 -45.32
CA ALA A 66 28.17 -16.62 -45.34
C ALA A 66 28.59 -15.47 -44.39
N ASN A 67 29.75 -14.86 -44.64
CA ASN A 67 30.33 -13.84 -43.75
C ASN A 67 29.37 -12.69 -43.43
N ASP A 68 28.74 -12.08 -44.43
CA ASP A 68 27.80 -10.96 -44.22
C ASP A 68 26.61 -11.36 -43.32
N MET A 69 26.13 -12.61 -43.45
CA MET A 69 25.03 -13.13 -42.61
C MET A 69 25.49 -13.40 -41.18
N ARG A 70 26.73 -13.90 -41.01
CA ARG A 70 27.35 -14.10 -39.70
C ARG A 70 27.56 -12.76 -38.99
N ASP A 71 28.02 -11.74 -39.71
CA ASP A 71 28.17 -10.38 -39.17
C ASP A 71 26.81 -9.78 -38.76
N ALA A 72 25.79 -9.90 -39.61
CA ALA A 72 24.44 -9.46 -39.29
C ALA A 72 23.83 -10.20 -38.09
N ARG A 73 24.17 -11.48 -37.90
CA ARG A 73 23.74 -12.30 -36.76
C ARG A 73 24.43 -11.85 -35.49
N ASN A 74 25.75 -11.67 -35.55
CA ASN A 74 26.54 -11.22 -34.41
C ASN A 74 26.10 -9.82 -33.96
N GLN A 75 25.81 -8.91 -34.91
CA GLN A 75 25.22 -7.61 -34.57
C GLN A 75 23.86 -7.76 -33.87
N ALA A 76 22.99 -8.66 -34.33
CA ALA A 76 21.70 -8.89 -33.66
C ALA A 76 21.84 -9.49 -32.25
N ILE A 77 22.90 -10.27 -32.01
CA ILE A 77 23.25 -10.80 -30.69
C ILE A 77 23.82 -9.67 -29.80
N GLU A 78 24.64 -8.78 -30.35
CA GLU A 78 25.16 -7.60 -29.66
C GLU A 78 24.02 -6.66 -29.25
N ASP A 79 23.12 -6.32 -30.17
CA ASP A 79 21.92 -5.50 -29.90
C ASP A 79 21.04 -6.16 -28.82
N LEU A 80 20.96 -7.50 -28.80
CA LEU A 80 20.21 -8.24 -27.80
C LEU A 80 20.87 -8.14 -26.41
N SER A 81 22.21 -8.10 -26.36
CA SER A 81 22.98 -8.01 -25.12
C SER A 81 22.82 -6.67 -24.40
N GLU A 82 22.44 -5.60 -25.11
CA GLU A 82 22.09 -4.31 -24.50
C GLU A 82 20.77 -4.42 -23.69
N LEU A 83 19.84 -5.25 -24.14
CA LEU A 83 18.50 -5.40 -23.55
C LEU A 83 18.49 -6.39 -22.39
N VAL A 84 19.21 -7.51 -22.54
CA VAL A 84 19.22 -8.63 -21.59
C VAL A 84 20.62 -9.25 -21.52
N ASP A 85 20.92 -9.94 -20.41
CA ASP A 85 22.08 -10.84 -20.33
C ASP A 85 21.98 -11.94 -21.42
N VAL A 86 23.03 -12.07 -22.25
CA VAL A 86 23.09 -13.00 -23.37
C VAL A 86 24.36 -13.86 -23.28
N ASN A 87 24.18 -15.16 -23.45
CA ASN A 87 25.25 -16.11 -23.72
C ASN A 87 24.94 -16.85 -25.03
N SER A 88 25.93 -16.94 -25.92
CA SER A 88 25.74 -17.60 -27.22
C SER A 88 26.92 -18.50 -27.57
N PHE A 89 26.63 -19.62 -28.23
CA PHE A 89 27.65 -20.52 -28.77
C PHE A 89 27.24 -21.07 -30.12
N GLU A 90 28.22 -21.27 -31.00
CA GLU A 90 28.03 -21.79 -32.35
C GLU A 90 28.34 -23.29 -32.40
N ASP A 91 27.48 -24.06 -33.07
CA ASP A 91 27.72 -25.49 -33.34
C ASP A 91 28.65 -25.72 -34.55
N PRO A 92 29.19 -26.92 -34.75
CA PRO A 92 30.07 -27.21 -35.90
C PRO A 92 29.42 -27.03 -37.28
N ASN A 93 28.08 -26.92 -37.34
CA ASN A 93 27.33 -26.67 -38.57
C ASN A 93 27.03 -25.17 -38.77
N GLY A 94 27.63 -24.28 -37.98
CA GLY A 94 27.50 -22.83 -38.11
C GLY A 94 26.26 -22.23 -37.45
N ARG A 95 25.44 -23.05 -36.77
CA ARG A 95 24.20 -22.57 -36.14
C ARG A 95 24.48 -22.08 -34.73
N THR A 96 23.98 -20.90 -34.38
CA THR A 96 24.16 -20.33 -33.05
C THR A 96 22.97 -20.61 -32.14
N THR A 97 23.25 -21.09 -30.93
CA THR A 97 22.30 -21.13 -29.82
C THR A 97 22.46 -19.86 -28.99
N VAL A 98 21.35 -19.23 -28.61
CA VAL A 98 21.31 -18.02 -27.78
C VAL A 98 20.52 -18.31 -26.52
N ILE A 99 21.18 -18.17 -25.38
CA ILE A 99 20.61 -18.29 -24.04
C ILE A 99 20.57 -16.88 -23.44
N ILE A 100 19.44 -16.51 -22.85
CA ILE A 100 19.25 -15.23 -22.16
C ILE A 100 19.00 -15.42 -20.67
N GLY A 101 19.38 -14.40 -19.90
CA GLY A 101 19.37 -14.48 -18.45
C GLY A 101 20.18 -15.67 -17.95
N ARG A 102 19.73 -16.29 -16.87
CA ARG A 102 20.47 -17.40 -16.27
C ARG A 102 20.53 -18.66 -17.14
N ASP A 103 19.44 -18.99 -17.81
CA ASP A 103 19.24 -20.34 -18.36
C ASP A 103 18.06 -20.47 -19.35
N TRP A 104 17.57 -19.38 -19.95
CA TRP A 104 16.48 -19.50 -20.92
C TRP A 104 17.01 -19.50 -22.36
N THR A 105 16.83 -20.61 -23.08
CA THR A 105 17.18 -20.67 -24.50
C THR A 105 16.17 -19.86 -25.32
N LEU A 106 16.60 -18.71 -25.84
CA LEU A 106 15.79 -17.87 -26.74
C LEU A 106 15.82 -18.40 -28.16
N VAL A 107 16.99 -18.87 -28.63
CA VAL A 107 17.19 -19.42 -29.97
C VAL A 107 17.96 -20.74 -29.86
N GLU A 108 17.46 -21.78 -30.51
CA GLU A 108 18.14 -23.06 -30.65
C GLU A 108 18.19 -23.45 -32.13
N GLY A 109 19.34 -23.24 -32.76
CA GLY A 109 19.51 -23.43 -34.19
C GLY A 109 18.53 -22.59 -35.00
N ASN A 110 17.53 -23.22 -35.62
CA ASN A 110 16.52 -22.55 -36.44
C ASN A 110 15.23 -22.22 -35.67
N ASN A 111 15.13 -22.63 -34.41
CA ASN A 111 13.93 -22.44 -33.59
C ASN A 111 14.10 -21.25 -32.66
N ARG A 112 12.98 -20.57 -32.36
CA ARG A 112 12.88 -19.47 -31.40
C ARG A 112 11.85 -19.80 -30.33
N TYR A 113 12.14 -19.45 -29.08
CA TYR A 113 11.23 -19.57 -27.94
C TYR A 113 10.91 -18.18 -27.39
N GLN A 114 9.64 -17.78 -27.44
CA GLN A 114 9.25 -16.40 -27.19
C GLN A 114 9.14 -16.03 -25.73
N LEU A 115 9.32 -14.75 -25.45
CA LEU A 115 8.95 -14.12 -24.20
C LEU A 115 7.55 -13.51 -24.32
N GLU A 116 6.77 -13.56 -23.24
CA GLU A 116 5.48 -12.89 -23.13
C GLU A 116 5.40 -12.09 -21.82
N GLY A 117 4.98 -10.83 -21.94
CA GLY A 117 4.66 -9.99 -20.78
C GLY A 117 3.21 -10.19 -20.37
N LYS A 118 2.96 -10.60 -19.13
CA LYS A 118 1.61 -10.74 -18.58
C LYS A 118 1.46 -9.98 -17.28
N MET A 119 0.44 -9.15 -17.17
CA MET A 119 0.11 -8.48 -15.91
C MET A 119 -0.32 -9.52 -14.89
N LYS A 120 0.40 -9.60 -13.77
CA LYS A 120 -0.02 -10.39 -12.62
C LYS A 120 -1.09 -9.63 -11.87
N GLY A 121 -2.23 -10.27 -11.62
CA GLY A 121 -3.26 -9.73 -10.74
C GLY A 121 -2.73 -9.51 -9.32
N GLY A 122 -3.23 -8.48 -8.63
CA GLY A 122 -2.81 -8.11 -7.28
C GLY A 122 -2.67 -6.60 -7.12
N GLU A 123 -2.52 -6.12 -5.88
CA GLU A 123 -2.50 -4.68 -5.58
C GLU A 123 -1.34 -3.93 -6.25
N LEU A 124 -0.23 -4.62 -6.50
CA LEU A 124 0.96 -4.03 -7.08
C LEU A 124 0.94 -3.97 -8.62
N GLY A 125 0.08 -4.71 -9.31
CA GLY A 125 -0.02 -4.66 -10.79
C GLY A 125 1.33 -4.82 -11.51
N MET A 126 2.11 -5.84 -11.15
CA MET A 126 3.44 -6.07 -11.75
C MET A 126 3.31 -6.89 -13.04
N LEU A 127 4.10 -6.54 -14.07
CA LEU A 127 4.27 -7.37 -15.26
C LEU A 127 5.23 -8.54 -14.95
N ASN A 128 4.74 -9.76 -15.16
CA ASN A 128 5.54 -10.98 -15.22
C ASN A 128 6.07 -11.17 -16.65
N ILE A 129 7.28 -11.71 -16.76
CA ILE A 129 7.90 -12.09 -18.03
C ILE A 129 7.95 -13.60 -18.08
N ASP A 130 7.17 -14.21 -18.95
CA ASP A 130 7.12 -15.66 -19.12
C ASP A 130 7.86 -16.08 -20.38
N GLY A 131 8.69 -17.12 -20.29
CA GLY A 131 9.20 -17.84 -21.45
C GLY A 131 8.19 -18.88 -21.90
N VAL A 132 7.91 -18.95 -23.20
CA VAL A 132 6.94 -19.87 -23.80
C VAL A 132 7.64 -20.92 -24.66
N SER A 133 7.49 -22.18 -24.29
CA SER A 133 8.02 -23.33 -25.03
C SER A 133 7.06 -23.79 -26.14
N THR A 134 7.50 -24.70 -27.02
CA THR A 134 6.75 -25.22 -28.18
C THR A 134 5.43 -25.93 -27.85
N ASN A 135 5.23 -26.36 -26.59
CA ASN A 135 4.00 -26.99 -26.11
C ASN A 135 3.15 -26.06 -25.23
N ASP A 136 3.33 -24.74 -25.33
CA ASP A 136 2.72 -23.71 -24.44
C ASP A 136 3.04 -23.90 -22.95
N ASN A 137 4.12 -24.64 -22.65
CA ASN A 137 4.69 -24.67 -21.30
C ASN A 137 5.32 -23.31 -21.01
N ARG A 138 4.88 -22.68 -19.92
CA ARG A 138 5.33 -21.36 -19.47
C ARG A 138 6.24 -21.45 -18.27
N ARG A 139 7.29 -20.63 -18.25
CA ARG A 139 8.20 -20.47 -17.11
C ARG A 139 8.32 -18.99 -16.78
N ASP A 140 8.13 -18.62 -15.52
CA ASP A 140 8.38 -17.25 -15.04
C ASP A 140 9.89 -16.96 -15.07
N LEU A 141 10.26 -15.97 -15.87
CA LEU A 141 11.63 -15.49 -16.09
C LEU A 141 11.89 -14.14 -15.44
N THR A 142 10.91 -13.55 -14.74
CA THR A 142 10.98 -12.18 -14.21
C THR A 142 12.23 -11.94 -13.33
N ARG A 143 12.79 -12.99 -12.71
CA ARG A 143 13.95 -12.89 -11.80
C ARG A 143 15.21 -13.58 -12.33
N ILE A 144 15.28 -13.95 -13.61
CA ILE A 144 16.46 -14.61 -14.18
C ILE A 144 17.45 -13.62 -14.80
N PHE A 145 17.00 -12.43 -15.18
CA PHE A 145 17.83 -11.39 -15.80
C PHE A 145 18.73 -10.71 -14.77
N ARG A 146 20.03 -10.66 -15.02
CA ARG A 146 21.04 -10.10 -14.11
C ARG A 146 21.63 -8.77 -14.59
N GLU A 147 21.66 -8.59 -15.90
CA GLU A 147 22.26 -7.48 -16.62
C GLU A 147 21.32 -7.05 -17.77
N GLY A 148 21.69 -5.96 -18.45
CA GLY A 148 20.90 -5.33 -19.51
C GLY A 148 19.79 -4.42 -19.00
N GLU A 149 19.21 -3.64 -19.90
CA GLU A 149 18.14 -2.67 -19.59
C GLU A 149 16.95 -3.32 -18.87
N MET A 150 16.58 -4.55 -19.25
CA MET A 150 15.48 -5.30 -18.64
C MET A 150 15.71 -5.53 -17.14
N SER A 151 16.94 -5.88 -16.72
CA SER A 151 17.24 -6.13 -15.30
C SER A 151 17.10 -4.84 -14.48
N GLU A 152 17.60 -3.72 -14.98
CA GLU A 152 17.54 -2.43 -14.30
C GLU A 152 16.10 -1.89 -14.20
N MET A 153 15.30 -2.04 -15.26
CA MET A 153 13.87 -1.72 -15.20
C MET A 153 13.14 -2.56 -14.14
N LEU A 154 13.42 -3.86 -14.07
CA LEU A 154 12.83 -4.74 -13.07
C LEU A 154 13.24 -4.33 -11.65
N ARG A 155 14.53 -4.04 -11.41
CA ARG A 155 15.03 -3.54 -10.10
C ARG A 155 14.39 -2.23 -9.68
N MET A 156 14.32 -1.27 -10.61
CA MET A 156 13.71 0.03 -10.34
C MET A 156 12.23 -0.12 -9.97
N ARG A 157 11.48 -0.93 -10.72
CA ARG A 157 10.04 -1.14 -10.53
C ARG A 157 9.69 -1.95 -9.29
N ASP A 158 10.43 -3.04 -9.04
CA ASP A 158 10.08 -4.04 -8.03
C ASP A 158 10.68 -3.74 -6.67
N ASP A 159 11.85 -3.11 -6.64
CA ASP A 159 12.59 -2.90 -5.40
C ASP A 159 12.62 -1.40 -5.06
N THR A 160 13.19 -0.56 -5.93
CA THR A 160 13.46 0.86 -5.61
C THR A 160 12.19 1.67 -5.43
N ILE A 161 11.26 1.63 -6.40
CA ILE A 161 10.00 2.39 -6.28
C ILE A 161 9.12 1.82 -5.17
N VAL A 162 9.09 0.49 -4.99
CA VAL A 162 8.34 -0.15 -3.91
C VAL A 162 8.85 0.30 -2.53
N GLU A 163 10.17 0.42 -2.36
CA GLU A 163 10.78 0.96 -1.15
C GLU A 163 10.40 2.44 -0.92
N TYR A 164 10.42 3.27 -1.97
CA TYR A 164 9.95 4.66 -1.85
C TYR A 164 8.47 4.77 -1.49
N GLN A 165 7.60 3.92 -2.07
CA GLN A 165 6.18 3.87 -1.70
C GLN A 165 6.03 3.49 -0.23
N LYS A 166 6.72 2.43 0.21
CA LYS A 166 6.72 1.98 1.60
C LYS A 166 7.18 3.08 2.57
N ASN A 167 8.29 3.75 2.26
CA ASN A 167 8.80 4.84 3.10
C ASN A 167 7.80 6.00 3.19
N LEU A 168 7.13 6.33 2.08
CA LEU A 168 6.10 7.37 2.06
C LEU A 168 4.88 6.96 2.90
N ASP A 169 4.46 5.70 2.82
CA ASP A 169 3.37 5.13 3.63
C ASP A 169 3.73 5.14 5.12
N GLU A 170 4.95 4.78 5.50
CA GLU A 170 5.43 4.83 6.88
C GLU A 170 5.38 6.25 7.45
N ILE A 171 5.76 7.26 6.65
CA ILE A 171 5.64 8.67 7.06
C ILE A 171 4.17 9.06 7.25
N ALA A 172 3.29 8.69 6.32
CA ALA A 172 1.87 8.98 6.39
C ALA A 172 1.20 8.32 7.62
N PHE A 173 1.47 7.03 7.86
CA PHE A 173 1.01 6.32 9.04
C PHE A 173 1.57 6.92 10.33
N SER A 174 2.85 7.28 10.37
CA SER A 174 3.44 7.90 11.56
C SER A 174 2.84 9.28 11.83
N LEU A 175 2.59 10.09 10.80
CA LEU A 175 1.94 11.39 10.93
C LEU A 175 0.51 11.22 11.47
N ALA A 176 -0.30 10.40 10.78
CA ALA A 176 -1.68 10.13 11.18
C ALA A 176 -1.73 9.58 12.60
N GLY A 177 -0.88 8.60 12.93
CA GLY A 177 -0.85 7.99 14.26
C GLY A 177 -0.45 8.95 15.38
N LYS A 178 0.61 9.75 15.20
CA LYS A 178 1.04 10.74 16.21
C LYS A 178 -0.04 11.81 16.44
N VAL A 179 -0.68 12.30 15.37
CA VAL A 179 -1.74 13.33 15.48
C VAL A 179 -3.02 12.74 16.06
N ASN A 180 -3.48 11.60 15.54
CA ASN A 180 -4.71 10.94 15.99
C ASN A 180 -4.63 10.54 17.46
N LYS A 181 -3.48 10.07 17.94
CA LYS A 181 -3.30 9.72 19.35
C LYS A 181 -3.63 10.89 20.29
N LEU A 182 -3.28 12.11 19.91
CA LEU A 182 -3.58 13.32 20.71
C LEU A 182 -4.99 13.85 20.43
N HIS A 183 -5.45 13.77 19.18
CA HIS A 183 -6.75 14.29 18.78
C HIS A 183 -7.91 13.46 19.33
N ALA A 184 -7.75 12.13 19.36
CA ALA A 184 -8.80 11.19 19.73
C ALA A 184 -9.32 11.44 21.15
N THR A 185 -8.42 11.62 22.12
CA THR A 185 -8.78 11.92 23.52
C THR A 185 -8.93 13.42 23.79
N GLY A 186 -8.90 14.24 22.75
CA GLY A 186 -8.98 15.69 22.87
C GLY A 186 -10.42 16.20 22.85
N THR A 187 -10.62 17.37 23.44
CA THR A 187 -11.90 18.09 23.51
C THR A 187 -11.87 19.38 22.68
N GLY A 188 -13.03 19.95 22.38
CA GLY A 188 -13.21 21.11 21.50
C GLY A 188 -14.53 21.82 21.77
N ILE A 189 -14.87 22.80 20.93
CA ILE A 189 -16.06 23.67 21.12
C ILE A 189 -17.37 22.87 21.10
N ASN A 190 -17.37 21.66 20.51
CA ASN A 190 -18.49 20.70 20.51
C ASN A 190 -17.99 19.24 20.57
N SER A 191 -16.98 18.94 21.37
CA SER A 191 -16.40 17.57 21.40
C SER A 191 -17.29 16.53 22.07
N ALA A 192 -18.20 16.96 22.95
CA ALA A 192 -19.19 16.07 23.54
C ALA A 192 -20.13 15.56 22.45
N SER A 193 -20.15 14.24 22.27
CA SER A 193 -20.88 13.58 21.19
C SER A 193 -22.09 12.84 21.75
N GLU A 194 -23.21 12.89 21.04
CA GLU A 194 -24.36 12.02 21.32
C GLU A 194 -24.21 10.66 20.64
N MET A 195 -23.53 10.66 19.50
CA MET A 195 -23.33 9.48 18.69
C MET A 195 -21.96 9.55 18.02
N MET A 196 -21.20 8.47 18.07
CA MET A 196 -19.93 8.34 17.35
C MET A 196 -19.80 6.95 16.77
N LYS A 197 -19.54 6.92 15.46
CA LYS A 197 -19.25 5.71 14.71
C LYS A 197 -17.74 5.68 14.43
N SER A 198 -17.12 4.54 14.67
CA SER A 198 -15.73 4.28 14.27
C SER A 198 -15.57 4.42 12.75
N THR A 199 -14.44 4.98 12.32
CA THR A 199 -14.13 5.16 10.90
C THR A 199 -13.95 3.81 10.19
N PHE A 200 -13.33 2.84 10.87
CA PHE A 200 -12.99 1.55 10.28
C PHE A 200 -13.96 0.46 10.72
N GLY A 201 -14.69 -0.11 9.75
CA GLY A 201 -15.52 -1.30 9.95
C GLY A 201 -14.73 -2.59 9.74
N LEU A 202 -15.04 -3.61 10.54
CA LEU A 202 -14.43 -4.94 10.43
C LEU A 202 -15.31 -5.87 9.60
N ASN A 203 -14.71 -6.58 8.66
CA ASN A 203 -15.43 -7.67 8.00
C ASN A 203 -15.74 -8.82 8.97
N SER A 204 -16.64 -9.73 8.58
CA SER A 204 -17.10 -10.82 9.45
C SER A 204 -15.99 -11.76 9.94
N ALA A 205 -14.91 -11.92 9.17
CA ALA A 205 -13.77 -12.73 9.61
C ALA A 205 -12.95 -12.00 10.69
N ALA A 206 -12.68 -10.71 10.47
CA ALA A 206 -11.90 -9.88 11.39
C ALA A 206 -12.63 -9.60 12.72
N LEU A 207 -13.98 -9.55 12.73
CA LEU A 207 -14.77 -9.38 13.95
C LEU A 207 -14.53 -10.47 15.00
N ASN A 208 -14.16 -11.67 14.55
CA ASN A 208 -13.92 -12.83 15.41
C ASN A 208 -12.43 -13.08 15.68
N GLN A 209 -11.58 -12.09 15.44
CA GLN A 209 -10.15 -12.15 15.71
C GLN A 209 -9.75 -11.06 16.70
N PRO A 210 -8.72 -11.28 17.54
CA PRO A 210 -8.20 -10.24 18.40
C PRO A 210 -7.83 -9.00 17.58
N LEU A 211 -8.24 -7.83 18.06
CA LEU A 211 -7.94 -6.57 17.38
C LEU A 211 -6.42 -6.33 17.36
N PRO A 212 -5.81 -6.11 16.18
CA PRO A 212 -4.38 -5.87 16.09
C PRO A 212 -4.02 -4.49 16.65
N PHE A 213 -2.75 -4.32 17.03
CA PHE A 213 -2.16 -3.05 17.49
C PHE A 213 -2.71 -2.48 18.81
N LEU A 214 -3.63 -3.17 19.48
CA LEU A 214 -4.01 -2.86 20.85
C LEU A 214 -2.82 -3.01 21.81
N LYS A 215 -2.91 -2.30 22.93
CA LYS A 215 -2.04 -2.43 24.10
C LYS A 215 -2.88 -2.79 25.31
N ASP A 216 -2.26 -3.50 26.26
CA ASP A 216 -2.87 -3.67 27.58
C ASP A 216 -2.99 -2.31 28.26
N GLY A 217 -4.16 -2.02 28.83
CA GLY A 217 -4.38 -0.78 29.57
C GLY A 217 -5.85 -0.37 29.65
N ILE A 218 -6.06 0.84 30.15
CA ILE A 218 -7.39 1.41 30.36
C ILE A 218 -7.75 2.33 29.19
N PHE A 219 -9.00 2.21 28.73
CA PHE A 219 -9.69 3.18 27.90
C PHE A 219 -10.80 3.85 28.71
N GLN A 220 -10.80 5.18 28.76
CA GLN A 220 -11.76 5.96 29.53
C GLN A 220 -12.83 6.62 28.65
N LEU A 221 -14.05 6.60 29.15
CA LEU A 221 -15.21 7.32 28.62
C LEU A 221 -15.81 8.16 29.73
N HIS A 222 -16.02 9.46 29.47
CA HIS A 222 -16.72 10.33 30.40
C HIS A 222 -18.14 10.58 29.91
N LEU A 223 -19.13 10.30 30.75
CA LEU A 223 -20.51 10.73 30.54
C LEU A 223 -20.63 12.20 30.92
N VAL A 224 -21.24 13.00 30.06
CA VAL A 224 -21.39 14.43 30.31
C VAL A 224 -22.83 14.88 30.15
N ASP A 225 -23.20 15.88 30.95
CA ASP A 225 -24.51 16.50 30.92
C ASP A 225 -24.63 17.55 29.79
N PRO A 226 -25.82 18.16 29.56
CA PRO A 226 -26.00 19.20 28.56
C PRO A 226 -25.18 20.48 28.80
N HIS A 227 -24.71 20.71 30.03
CA HIS A 227 -23.87 21.84 30.43
C HIS A 227 -22.37 21.53 30.35
N ASN A 228 -22.00 20.35 29.83
CA ASN A 228 -20.62 19.85 29.69
C ASN A 228 -19.92 19.54 31.02
N GLU A 229 -20.68 19.23 32.07
CA GLU A 229 -20.13 18.69 33.32
C GLU A 229 -19.97 17.17 33.21
N ILE A 230 -18.83 16.65 33.66
CA ILE A 230 -18.58 15.20 33.73
C ILE A 230 -19.39 14.64 34.90
N LEU A 231 -20.31 13.72 34.59
CA LEU A 231 -21.16 13.04 35.56
C LEU A 231 -20.51 11.74 36.07
N GLU A 232 -19.96 10.96 35.15
CA GLU A 232 -19.42 9.63 35.42
C GLU A 232 -18.18 9.37 34.55
N THR A 233 -17.23 8.60 35.06
CA THR A 233 -16.08 8.10 34.29
C THR A 233 -16.09 6.59 34.26
N TYR A 234 -16.21 6.02 33.06
CA TYR A 234 -16.13 4.59 32.83
C TYR A 234 -14.70 4.21 32.45
N GLU A 235 -14.13 3.24 33.15
CA GLU A 235 -12.82 2.66 32.85
C GLU A 235 -13.00 1.27 32.25
N ILE A 236 -12.50 1.08 31.03
CA ILE A 236 -12.61 -0.16 30.29
C ILE A 236 -11.22 -0.75 30.16
N GLU A 237 -10.99 -1.88 30.82
CA GLU A 237 -9.76 -2.65 30.66
C GLU A 237 -9.74 -3.27 29.26
N ILE A 238 -8.63 -3.13 28.54
CA ILE A 238 -8.39 -3.70 27.22
C ILE A 238 -7.15 -4.60 27.29
N GLN A 239 -7.24 -5.77 26.65
CA GLN A 239 -6.21 -6.80 26.63
C GLN A 239 -5.75 -7.09 25.20
N ALA A 240 -4.50 -6.75 24.91
CA ALA A 240 -3.87 -6.94 23.62
C ALA A 240 -3.72 -8.43 23.27
N GLY A 241 -3.97 -8.77 22.01
CA GLY A 241 -3.87 -10.15 21.52
C GLY A 241 -4.97 -11.09 22.04
N LYS A 242 -5.93 -10.59 22.81
CA LYS A 242 -7.08 -11.34 23.30
C LYS A 242 -8.40 -10.73 22.85
N ASP A 243 -8.59 -9.45 23.13
CA ASP A 243 -9.88 -8.81 22.95
C ASP A 243 -10.26 -8.67 21.46
N THR A 244 -11.43 -9.19 21.13
CA THR A 244 -12.12 -8.92 19.87
C THR A 244 -13.00 -7.66 20.00
N LEU A 245 -13.47 -7.09 18.88
CA LEU A 245 -14.42 -5.98 18.96
C LEU A 245 -15.72 -6.34 19.72
N PRO A 246 -16.34 -7.53 19.51
CA PRO A 246 -17.45 -7.99 20.34
C PRO A 246 -17.16 -8.03 21.85
N ASP A 247 -15.98 -8.51 22.26
CA ASP A 247 -15.62 -8.57 23.70
C ASP A 247 -15.58 -7.17 24.31
N ILE A 248 -14.99 -6.22 23.59
CA ILE A 248 -14.90 -4.82 24.02
C ILE A 248 -16.28 -4.18 24.10
N VAL A 249 -17.15 -4.39 23.11
CA VAL A 249 -18.52 -3.88 23.11
C VAL A 249 -19.32 -4.46 24.28
N GLN A 250 -19.16 -5.75 24.55
CA GLN A 250 -19.77 -6.38 25.72
C GLN A 250 -19.26 -5.73 27.01
N ARG A 251 -17.94 -5.55 27.16
CA ARG A 251 -17.33 -4.96 28.35
C ARG A 251 -17.78 -3.52 28.56
N LEU A 252 -17.80 -2.69 27.51
CA LEU A 252 -18.35 -1.33 27.54
C LEU A 252 -19.76 -1.31 28.13
N ASN A 253 -20.67 -2.12 27.56
CA ASN A 253 -22.06 -2.16 28.01
C ASN A 253 -22.20 -2.69 29.44
N GLN A 254 -21.36 -3.65 29.85
CA GLN A 254 -21.34 -4.17 31.23
C GLN A 254 -20.83 -3.12 32.23
N THR A 255 -19.79 -2.36 31.87
CA THR A 255 -19.25 -1.29 32.72
C THR A 255 -20.25 -0.14 32.89
N ILE A 256 -20.96 0.24 31.82
CA ILE A 256 -21.96 1.31 31.87
C ILE A 256 -23.20 0.87 32.65
N ASN A 257 -23.64 -0.39 32.47
CA ASN A 257 -24.76 -1.04 33.17
C ASN A 257 -26.12 -0.29 33.08
N ASP A 258 -26.24 0.69 32.19
CA ASP A 258 -27.50 1.37 31.86
C ASP A 258 -27.48 1.86 30.40
N PRO A 259 -28.20 1.19 29.48
CA PRO A 259 -28.25 1.61 28.07
C PRO A 259 -28.98 2.94 27.86
N GLY A 260 -29.69 3.46 28.88
CA GLY A 260 -30.27 4.81 28.89
C GLY A 260 -29.25 5.92 29.15
N LEU A 261 -28.02 5.59 29.56
CA LEU A 261 -26.92 6.56 29.70
C LEU A 261 -26.03 6.55 28.46
N LEU A 262 -25.46 5.39 28.14
CA LEU A 262 -24.58 5.17 27.00
C LEU A 262 -24.64 3.70 26.58
N ARG A 263 -24.62 3.46 25.27
CA ARG A 263 -24.63 2.11 24.70
C ARG A 263 -23.59 1.99 23.60
N ALA A 264 -22.92 0.84 23.57
CA ALA A 264 -22.07 0.40 22.48
C ALA A 264 -22.76 -0.69 21.63
N SER A 265 -22.63 -0.62 20.31
CA SER A 265 -23.09 -1.65 19.38
C SER A 265 -22.13 -1.83 18.21
N ILE A 266 -22.28 -2.95 17.50
CA ILE A 266 -21.58 -3.20 16.23
C ILE A 266 -22.62 -3.06 15.12
N GLU A 267 -22.37 -2.18 14.16
CA GLU A 267 -23.25 -1.93 13.03
C GLU A 267 -23.11 -3.03 11.96
N GLY A 268 -24.03 -3.05 10.99
CA GLY A 268 -24.03 -4.07 9.92
C GLY A 268 -22.79 -4.06 9.02
N ASP A 269 -22.03 -2.96 8.99
CA ASP A 269 -20.73 -2.84 8.30
C ASP A 269 -19.53 -3.19 9.21
N GLY A 270 -19.80 -3.67 10.41
CA GLY A 270 -18.80 -4.11 11.39
C GLY A 270 -18.06 -3.00 12.12
N SER A 271 -18.55 -1.77 12.03
CA SER A 271 -18.04 -0.64 12.81
C SER A 271 -18.64 -0.59 14.21
N LEU A 272 -17.86 -0.12 15.18
CA LEU A 272 -18.35 0.28 16.50
C LEU A 272 -19.20 1.54 16.39
N LEU A 273 -20.37 1.53 17.04
CA LEU A 273 -21.21 2.68 17.31
C LEU A 273 -21.30 2.89 18.83
N LEU A 274 -21.04 4.11 19.28
CA LEU A 274 -21.33 4.59 20.63
C LEU A 274 -22.48 5.59 20.55
N GLN A 275 -23.49 5.41 21.38
CA GLN A 275 -24.68 6.26 21.40
C GLN A 275 -25.13 6.53 22.84
N SER A 276 -25.19 7.80 23.23
CA SER A 276 -25.71 8.21 24.53
C SER A 276 -27.24 8.23 24.54
N GLY A 277 -27.82 8.18 25.73
CA GLY A 277 -29.24 8.42 25.91
C GLY A 277 -29.63 9.89 25.81
N SER A 278 -30.94 10.15 25.87
CA SER A 278 -31.48 11.50 25.78
C SER A 278 -30.93 12.40 26.89
N ASN A 279 -30.45 13.59 26.52
CA ASN A 279 -29.82 14.59 27.41
C ASN A 279 -28.42 14.23 27.93
N TYR A 280 -27.80 13.16 27.45
CA TYR A 280 -26.40 12.86 27.76
C TYR A 280 -25.55 12.95 26.51
N LYS A 281 -24.27 13.24 26.72
CA LYS A 281 -23.24 13.12 25.70
C LYS A 281 -22.05 12.37 26.30
N PHE A 282 -21.04 12.09 25.49
CA PHE A 282 -19.80 11.51 25.97
C PHE A 282 -18.58 12.16 25.33
N ILE A 283 -17.46 12.07 26.03
CA ILE A 283 -16.12 12.36 25.51
C ILE A 283 -15.18 11.19 25.86
N PHE A 284 -14.07 11.10 25.15
CA PHE A 284 -13.01 10.15 25.50
C PHE A 284 -12.05 10.78 26.52
N GLY A 285 -11.67 9.97 27.50
CA GLY A 285 -10.65 10.29 28.50
C GLY A 285 -9.30 9.72 28.09
N GLU A 286 -8.55 9.21 29.07
CA GLU A 286 -7.28 8.52 28.81
C GLU A 286 -7.47 7.26 27.93
N ASP A 287 -6.57 7.05 26.97
CA ASP A 287 -6.49 5.81 26.18
C ASP A 287 -5.07 5.24 26.19
N GLN A 288 -4.83 4.30 27.11
CA GLN A 288 -3.57 3.54 27.18
C GLN A 288 -3.54 2.39 26.17
N SER A 289 -4.72 1.92 25.76
CA SER A 289 -4.93 0.75 24.91
C SER A 289 -4.73 1.01 23.42
N SER A 290 -4.75 2.28 23.02
CA SER A 290 -4.76 2.73 21.62
C SER A 290 -6.03 2.34 20.84
N ILE A 291 -7.11 1.92 21.53
CA ILE A 291 -8.36 1.51 20.88
C ILE A 291 -8.96 2.63 20.03
N ALA A 292 -8.90 3.88 20.49
CA ALA A 292 -9.46 5.00 19.74
C ALA A 292 -8.73 5.19 18.41
N GLN A 293 -7.41 4.98 18.41
CA GLN A 293 -6.61 5.01 17.19
C GLN A 293 -6.92 3.81 16.28
N VAL A 294 -7.00 2.60 16.83
CA VAL A 294 -7.24 1.35 16.08
C VAL A 294 -8.58 1.38 15.35
N LEU A 295 -9.61 1.89 16.00
CA LEU A 295 -10.96 1.98 15.42
C LEU A 295 -11.19 3.30 14.64
N GLY A 296 -10.26 4.25 14.71
CA GLY A 296 -10.44 5.58 14.11
C GLY A 296 -11.58 6.37 14.79
N LEU A 297 -11.69 6.27 16.11
CA LEU A 297 -12.61 7.09 16.91
C LEU A 297 -12.00 8.48 17.10
N ASN A 298 -12.78 9.52 16.77
CA ASN A 298 -12.36 10.92 16.86
C ASN A 298 -10.97 11.18 16.23
N SER A 299 -10.67 10.53 15.10
CA SER A 299 -9.41 10.69 14.36
C SER A 299 -9.30 12.08 13.70
N PHE A 300 -8.08 12.56 13.47
CA PHE A 300 -7.87 13.76 12.66
C PHE A 300 -7.61 13.42 11.19
N PHE A 301 -6.81 12.37 10.96
CA PHE A 301 -6.55 11.78 9.66
C PHE A 301 -7.06 10.34 9.60
N ASP A 302 -7.63 9.93 8.47
CA ASP A 302 -8.00 8.56 8.18
C ASP A 302 -7.08 8.00 7.08
N THR A 303 -6.58 6.78 7.28
CA THR A 303 -5.77 6.03 6.29
C THR A 303 -5.77 4.54 6.61
N LEU A 304 -5.94 3.70 5.59
CA LEU A 304 -5.72 2.26 5.63
C LEU A 304 -4.50 1.83 4.80
N LYS A 305 -4.07 2.67 3.84
CA LYS A 305 -3.00 2.41 2.86
C LYS A 305 -1.91 3.47 2.87
N GLY A 306 -1.68 4.10 4.01
CA GLY A 306 -0.65 5.10 4.20
C GLY A 306 -0.85 6.30 3.28
N ALA A 307 0.15 6.60 2.46
CA ALA A 307 0.12 7.78 1.62
C ALA A 307 -0.86 7.67 0.46
N GLU A 308 -1.26 6.46 0.05
CA GLU A 308 -2.21 6.24 -1.03
C GLU A 308 -3.59 6.86 -0.73
N ASP A 309 -4.04 6.76 0.53
CA ASP A 309 -5.41 7.10 0.92
C ASP A 309 -5.54 8.07 2.09
N ILE A 310 -4.42 8.55 2.67
CA ILE A 310 -4.48 9.51 3.77
C ILE A 310 -5.34 10.71 3.43
N GLN A 311 -6.27 11.03 4.31
CA GLN A 311 -7.22 12.15 4.18
C GLN A 311 -7.64 12.67 5.56
N LEU A 312 -8.26 13.84 5.61
CA LEU A 312 -8.91 14.30 6.83
C LEU A 312 -10.10 13.40 7.18
N SER A 313 -10.33 13.21 8.46
CA SER A 313 -11.45 12.40 8.91
C SER A 313 -12.79 13.03 8.55
N ARG A 314 -13.75 12.18 8.13
CA ARG A 314 -15.04 12.65 7.56
C ARG A 314 -15.77 13.63 8.47
N HIS A 315 -15.81 13.34 9.78
CA HIS A 315 -16.49 14.19 10.75
C HIS A 315 -15.85 15.60 10.89
N ILE A 316 -14.55 15.76 10.61
CA ILE A 316 -13.88 17.07 10.55
C ILE A 316 -14.21 17.79 9.23
N ILE A 317 -14.30 17.03 8.14
CA ILE A 317 -14.69 17.56 6.83
C ILE A 317 -16.10 18.17 6.91
N GLU A 318 -17.04 17.43 7.51
CA GLU A 318 -18.43 17.82 7.71
C GLU A 318 -18.58 18.96 8.72
N ASN A 319 -17.84 18.92 9.82
CA ASN A 319 -17.89 19.96 10.83
C ASN A 319 -16.50 20.25 11.42
N THR A 320 -15.94 21.39 11.05
CA THR A 320 -14.59 21.80 11.48
C THR A 320 -14.52 22.13 12.98
N ASN A 321 -15.65 22.29 13.67
CA ASN A 321 -15.66 22.44 15.13
C ASN A 321 -15.33 21.15 15.88
N ASN A 322 -15.30 20.01 15.18
CA ASN A 322 -14.85 18.74 15.74
C ASN A 322 -13.33 18.65 15.88
N ILE A 323 -12.58 19.65 15.42
CA ILE A 323 -11.13 19.70 15.68
C ILE A 323 -10.90 19.92 17.18
N SER A 324 -10.35 18.89 17.83
CA SER A 324 -9.92 18.87 19.21
C SER A 324 -8.79 19.87 19.44
N THR A 325 -8.92 20.68 20.48
CA THR A 325 -7.90 21.65 20.92
C THR A 325 -7.54 21.54 22.39
N GLY A 326 -8.47 21.14 23.25
CA GLY A 326 -8.29 21.01 24.70
C GLY A 326 -8.20 19.56 25.16
N LYS A 327 -8.04 19.38 26.48
CA LYS A 327 -8.20 18.09 27.18
C LYS A 327 -9.47 18.05 28.03
N ASP A 328 -10.00 19.22 28.41
CA ASP A 328 -11.23 19.34 29.19
C ASP A 328 -12.28 20.14 28.40
N LEU A 329 -13.53 20.13 28.84
CA LEU A 329 -14.63 20.88 28.20
C LEU A 329 -14.61 22.39 28.52
N ILE A 330 -13.47 22.91 29.01
CA ILE A 330 -13.30 24.31 29.39
C ILE A 330 -13.11 25.17 28.14
N PRO A 331 -13.95 26.21 27.93
CA PRO A 331 -13.79 27.13 26.81
C PRO A 331 -12.39 27.77 26.79
N GLY A 332 -11.72 27.69 25.64
CA GLY A 332 -10.38 28.27 25.43
C GLY A 332 -9.22 27.32 25.69
N ASP A 333 -9.46 26.09 26.15
CA ASP A 333 -8.40 25.09 26.29
C ASP A 333 -7.77 24.71 24.94
N ASN A 334 -6.45 24.83 24.87
CA ASN A 334 -5.63 24.61 23.68
C ASN A 334 -4.48 23.61 23.91
N ARG A 335 -4.50 22.84 25.02
CA ARG A 335 -3.42 21.92 25.38
C ARG A 335 -3.14 20.85 24.31
N VAL A 336 -4.18 20.24 23.72
CA VAL A 336 -4.01 19.26 22.63
C VAL A 336 -3.43 19.91 21.38
N ALA A 337 -3.90 21.10 21.02
CA ALA A 337 -3.33 21.83 19.87
C ALA A 337 -1.84 22.16 20.07
N LEU A 338 -1.44 22.56 21.28
CA LEU A 338 -0.04 22.80 21.63
C LEU A 338 0.80 21.51 21.64
N GLU A 339 0.24 20.38 22.07
CA GLU A 339 0.93 19.09 22.03
C GLU A 339 1.13 18.59 20.58
N ILE A 340 0.12 18.75 19.73
CA ILE A 340 0.22 18.45 18.29
C ILE A 340 1.31 19.31 17.65
N ALA A 341 1.37 20.61 17.96
CA ALA A 341 2.41 21.50 17.43
C ALA A 341 3.83 21.06 17.82
N LYS A 342 4.01 20.48 19.02
CA LYS A 342 5.32 19.97 19.49
C LYS A 342 5.77 18.70 18.78
N LEU A 343 4.89 17.99 18.08
CA LEU A 343 5.25 16.79 17.32
C LEU A 343 6.26 17.08 16.21
N GLN A 344 6.33 18.31 15.70
CA GLN A 344 7.32 18.70 14.69
C GLN A 344 8.77 18.57 15.17
N THR A 345 8.98 18.66 16.49
CA THR A 345 10.32 18.68 17.11
C THR A 345 10.68 17.38 17.83
N ARG A 346 9.84 16.34 17.69
CA ARG A 346 9.98 15.03 18.35
C ARG A 346 9.93 13.89 17.34
#